data_AF-A0A9N8F031-F1
#
_entry.id   AF-A0A9N8F031-F1
#
_cell.length_a   1.000
_cell.length_b   1.000
_cell.length_c   1.000
_cell.angle_alpha   90.00
_cell.angle_beta   90.00
_cell.angle_gamma   90.00
#
_symmetry.space_group_name_H-M   'P 1'
#
loop_
_entity.id
_entity.type
_entity.pdbx_description
1 polymer ?
#
loop_
_entity_poly.entity_id
_entity_poly.type
_entity_poly.pdbx_seq_one_letter_code
_entity_poly.pdbx_strand_id
1 'polypeptide(L)'
;MASVPAIVKQEIINVIAIHGRETVYQSRSEGATKEQQYAMLNNSYHGAENHMPLLETFLYGRPPYNVAFTSHDIQNNREGNDIRKNLRQEFMLELKDVLHCQTGQSYMVHERGFTKEALMYSTGTRLIDGRNLTDRAGKVQANYKHAHRFFLQYNDNNKEQDNPSGKKIEDMLLYVRKKMFAFLKGCRDTSGLKNKKDQGKLSLSALNPDNEGIEKKGRKTARKEEAEEKKAQREAGIGGYIPPEYVRGVPLQAKANAALMEQRQWQEERTHARDSWFIASTEYSQLRKELQDVKKEIADCDSGDDEELASLKQWKSDVLEQMATLRQHKKVLQKRNSEFLLDDKRPKKNAVTAFMQQVGTFNGQTVASAAKVPQTVEERTNKDDASSLGQNSAPRKEVANARDNGKLPEPERLSYNETPTSQQAKGDVINLEDSQSQNEGLSNSTRRLLNSW
;
A
#
# COMPACT_ATOMS: atom_id res chain seq x y z
N MET A 1 -21.38 19.28 -19.99
CA MET A 1 -20.01 19.55 -19.48
C MET A 1 -19.27 18.24 -19.28
N ALA A 2 -17.99 18.18 -19.66
CA ALA A 2 -17.16 16.99 -19.44
C ALA A 2 -16.80 16.86 -17.95
N SER A 3 -16.56 15.63 -17.48
CA SER A 3 -16.00 15.45 -16.14
C SER A 3 -14.58 15.99 -16.08
N VAL A 4 -14.15 16.50 -14.92
CA VAL A 4 -12.78 16.99 -14.72
C VAL A 4 -11.78 15.90 -15.15
N PRO A 5 -10.88 16.19 -16.10
CA PRO A 5 -9.90 15.23 -16.55
C PRO A 5 -9.02 14.74 -15.41
N ALA A 6 -8.63 13.47 -15.44
CA ALA A 6 -7.79 12.87 -14.41
C ALA A 6 -6.47 13.63 -14.18
N ILE A 7 -5.92 14.26 -15.22
CA ILE A 7 -4.71 15.09 -15.12
C ILE A 7 -4.94 16.35 -14.27
N VAL A 8 -6.10 17.01 -14.40
CA VAL A 8 -6.44 18.20 -13.63
C VAL A 8 -6.67 17.84 -12.16
N LYS A 9 -7.41 16.75 -11.90
CA LYS A 9 -7.56 16.20 -10.53
C LYS A 9 -6.22 15.93 -9.88
N GLN A 10 -5.31 15.32 -10.64
CA GLN A 10 -3.97 14.99 -10.16
C GLN A 10 -3.16 16.23 -9.78
N GLU A 11 -3.24 17.32 -10.55
CA GLU A 11 -2.56 18.58 -10.22
C GLU A 11 -3.17 19.26 -8.99
N ILE A 12 -4.49 19.25 -8.85
CA ILE A 12 -5.17 19.75 -7.64
C ILE A 12 -4.68 18.98 -6.42
N ILE A 13 -4.67 17.64 -6.48
CA ILE A 13 -4.17 16.78 -5.41
C ILE A 13 -2.71 17.10 -5.08
N ASN A 14 -1.87 17.33 -6.10
CA ASN A 14 -0.46 17.68 -5.92
C ASN A 14 -0.29 18.98 -5.13
N VAL A 15 -1.05 20.02 -5.48
CA VAL A 15 -1.02 21.33 -4.79
C VAL A 15 -1.43 21.18 -3.33
N ILE A 16 -2.56 20.50 -3.08
CA ILE A 16 -3.07 20.31 -1.71
C ILE A 16 -2.12 19.43 -0.89
N ALA A 17 -1.50 18.41 -1.50
CA ALA A 17 -0.52 17.55 -0.83
C ALA A 17 0.72 18.34 -0.38
N ILE A 18 1.20 19.31 -1.18
CA ILE A 18 2.29 20.20 -0.76
C ILE A 18 1.86 21.02 0.44
N HIS A 19 0.71 21.69 0.36
CA HIS A 19 0.23 22.53 1.45
C HIS A 19 0.08 21.70 2.73
N GLY A 20 -0.56 20.54 2.67
CA GLY A 20 -0.71 19.67 3.83
C GLY A 20 0.62 19.21 4.42
N ARG A 21 1.59 18.87 3.57
CA ARG A 21 2.93 18.50 4.05
C ARG A 21 3.61 19.67 4.74
N GLU A 22 3.54 20.88 4.18
CA GLU A 22 4.15 22.07 4.76
C GLU A 22 3.48 22.44 6.08
N THR A 23 2.14 22.44 6.15
CA THR A 23 1.40 22.67 7.39
C THR A 23 1.80 21.66 8.47
N VAL A 24 1.80 20.36 8.16
CA VAL A 24 2.13 19.32 9.14
C VAL A 24 3.59 19.42 9.59
N TYR A 25 4.53 19.59 8.65
CA TYR A 25 5.97 19.58 8.95
C TYR A 25 6.52 20.87 9.55
N GLN A 26 5.91 22.02 9.27
CA GLN A 26 6.37 23.28 9.85
C GLN A 26 5.78 23.55 11.23
N SER A 27 4.57 23.07 11.52
CA SER A 27 3.83 23.51 12.71
C SER A 27 3.49 22.43 13.73
N ARG A 28 3.44 21.14 13.34
CA ARG A 28 2.81 20.10 14.17
C ARG A 28 3.63 18.84 14.40
N SER A 29 4.72 18.64 13.67
CA SER A 29 5.43 17.35 13.68
C SER A 29 6.79 17.36 14.37
N GLU A 30 7.15 18.40 15.11
CA GLU A 30 8.41 18.39 15.86
C GLU A 30 8.38 17.25 16.90
N GLY A 31 9.30 16.30 16.77
CA GLY A 31 9.36 15.09 17.60
C GLY A 31 8.39 13.95 17.22
N ALA A 32 7.48 14.14 16.27
CA ALA A 32 6.54 13.10 15.84
C ALA A 32 7.20 12.01 14.98
N THR A 33 6.80 10.75 15.15
CA THR A 33 7.26 9.65 14.30
C THR A 33 6.75 9.77 12.86
N LYS A 34 7.33 9.05 11.91
CA LYS A 34 6.89 9.08 10.50
C LYS A 34 5.44 8.61 10.35
N GLU A 35 5.04 7.62 11.12
CA GLU A 35 3.68 7.08 11.12
C GLU A 35 2.68 8.13 11.65
N GLN A 36 3.03 8.81 12.74
CA GLN A 36 2.23 9.90 13.30
C GLN A 36 2.10 11.07 12.31
N GLN A 37 3.20 11.42 11.64
CA GLN A 37 3.20 12.42 10.57
C GLN A 37 2.25 12.06 9.42
N TYR A 38 2.26 10.81 8.98
CA TYR A 38 1.34 10.35 7.92
C TYR A 38 -0.11 10.39 8.39
N ALA A 39 -0.38 10.02 9.64
CA ALA A 39 -1.73 10.12 10.22
C ALA A 39 -2.19 11.59 10.30
N MET A 40 -1.34 12.49 10.78
CA MET A 40 -1.62 13.93 10.84
C MET A 40 -1.89 14.52 9.44
N LEU A 41 -1.11 14.11 8.43
CA LEU A 41 -1.31 14.54 7.05
C LEU A 41 -2.63 14.00 6.48
N ASN A 42 -2.95 12.73 6.75
CA ASN A 42 -4.20 12.12 6.33
C ASN A 42 -5.41 12.85 6.94
N ASN A 43 -5.35 13.14 8.24
CA ASN A 43 -6.37 13.88 8.96
C ASN A 43 -6.48 15.33 8.47
N SER A 44 -5.37 15.98 8.16
CA SER A 44 -5.38 17.35 7.62
C SER A 44 -5.95 17.41 6.20
N TYR A 45 -5.69 16.37 5.38
CA TYR A 45 -6.12 16.32 3.99
C TYR A 45 -7.61 15.96 3.86
N HIS A 46 -8.04 14.87 4.50
CA HIS A 46 -9.40 14.33 4.40
C HIS A 46 -10.36 14.90 5.44
N GLY A 47 -9.82 15.37 6.57
CA GLY A 47 -10.57 15.80 7.75
C GLY A 47 -10.39 14.86 8.94
N ALA A 48 -10.39 15.46 10.13
CA ALA A 48 -10.87 14.83 11.36
C ALA A 48 -12.09 15.65 11.81
N GLU A 49 -12.96 15.11 12.68
CA GLU A 49 -14.23 15.77 13.09
C GLU A 49 -14.08 17.24 13.51
N ASN A 50 -12.90 17.63 14.02
CA ASN A 50 -12.67 18.96 14.60
C ASN A 50 -11.86 19.93 13.71
N HIS A 51 -11.47 19.54 12.49
CA HIS A 51 -10.68 20.39 11.61
C HIS A 51 -11.22 20.41 10.19
N MET A 52 -11.33 21.61 9.61
CA MET A 52 -11.69 21.76 8.21
C MET A 52 -10.62 21.11 7.33
N PRO A 53 -10.98 20.10 6.51
CA PRO A 53 -10.04 19.47 5.59
C PRO A 53 -9.42 20.48 4.65
N LEU A 54 -8.14 20.31 4.33
CA LEU A 54 -7.47 21.13 3.31
C LEU A 54 -8.16 21.02 1.94
N LEU A 55 -8.71 19.85 1.64
CA LEU A 55 -9.48 19.62 0.43
C LEU A 55 -10.76 20.47 0.39
N GLU A 56 -11.46 20.58 1.51
CA GLU A 56 -12.63 21.46 1.61
C GLU A 56 -12.23 22.93 1.54
N THR A 57 -11.13 23.31 2.18
CA THR A 57 -10.59 24.67 2.12
C THR A 57 -10.31 25.07 0.67
N PHE A 58 -9.75 24.15 -0.13
CA PHE A 58 -9.55 24.32 -1.58
C PHE A 58 -10.86 24.42 -2.34
N LEU A 59 -11.79 23.48 -2.16
CA LEU A 59 -13.08 23.48 -2.86
C LEU A 59 -13.94 24.71 -2.52
N TYR A 60 -13.78 25.25 -1.33
CA TYR A 60 -14.49 26.47 -0.93
C TYR A 60 -13.81 27.75 -1.41
N GLY A 61 -12.69 27.64 -2.13
CA GLY A 61 -11.92 28.80 -2.58
C GLY A 61 -11.48 29.68 -1.41
N ARG A 62 -11.28 29.12 -0.21
CA ARG A 62 -10.81 29.89 0.94
C ARG A 62 -9.32 30.23 0.76
N PRO A 63 -8.83 31.33 1.34
CA PRO A 63 -7.41 31.64 1.31
C PRO A 63 -6.55 30.45 1.76
N PRO A 64 -5.44 30.14 1.08
CA PRO A 64 -4.85 30.88 -0.05
C PRO A 64 -5.37 30.49 -1.44
N TYR A 65 -6.37 29.61 -1.53
CA TYR A 65 -6.82 29.01 -2.79
C TYR A 65 -7.79 29.85 -3.61
N ASN A 66 -8.33 30.94 -3.06
CA ASN A 66 -9.20 31.88 -3.77
C ASN A 66 -8.59 32.34 -5.11
N VAL A 67 -7.27 32.47 -5.18
CA VAL A 67 -6.56 32.89 -6.41
C VAL A 67 -6.66 31.88 -7.55
N ALA A 68 -6.97 30.61 -7.26
CA ALA A 68 -7.12 29.55 -8.23
C ALA A 68 -8.45 29.61 -9.00
N PHE A 69 -9.41 30.40 -8.51
CA PHE A 69 -10.77 30.40 -9.03
C PHE A 69 -11.21 31.77 -9.56
N THR A 70 -12.15 31.74 -10.49
CA THR A 70 -12.99 32.86 -10.90
C THR A 70 -14.39 32.65 -10.31
N SER A 71 -14.96 33.68 -9.69
CA SER A 71 -16.29 33.60 -9.09
C SER A 71 -17.35 34.00 -10.12
N HIS A 72 -18.46 33.27 -10.14
CA HIS A 72 -19.62 33.53 -11.00
C HIS A 72 -20.90 33.51 -10.18
N ASP A 73 -21.90 34.28 -10.58
CA ASP A 73 -23.22 34.23 -9.94
C ASP A 73 -23.87 32.86 -10.11
N ILE A 74 -24.61 32.40 -9.10
CA ILE A 74 -25.31 31.11 -9.16
C ILE A 74 -26.33 31.12 -10.28
N GLN A 75 -26.20 30.16 -11.20
CA GLN A 75 -27.17 29.92 -12.26
C GLN A 75 -28.26 28.97 -11.77
N ASN A 76 -29.53 29.30 -12.08
CA ASN A 76 -30.66 28.46 -11.72
C ASN A 76 -30.56 27.06 -12.35
N ASN A 77 -31.01 26.05 -11.61
CA ASN A 77 -31.08 24.65 -12.05
C ASN A 77 -29.74 24.03 -12.45
N ARG A 78 -28.64 24.49 -11.86
CA ARG A 78 -27.30 23.94 -12.09
C ARG A 78 -26.95 22.87 -11.06
N GLU A 79 -26.24 21.84 -11.52
CA GLU A 79 -25.76 20.73 -10.68
C GLU A 79 -24.88 21.27 -9.53
N GLY A 80 -25.04 20.70 -8.33
CA GLY A 80 -24.29 21.12 -7.14
C GLY A 80 -24.82 22.37 -6.44
N ASN A 81 -25.90 23.00 -6.93
CA ASN A 81 -26.52 24.15 -6.25
C ASN A 81 -27.01 23.82 -4.84
N ASP A 82 -27.52 22.61 -4.59
CA ASP A 82 -27.95 22.19 -3.25
C ASP A 82 -26.77 22.17 -2.27
N ILE A 83 -25.61 21.70 -2.73
CA ILE A 83 -24.37 21.68 -1.95
C ILE A 83 -23.92 23.11 -1.67
N ARG A 84 -23.86 23.98 -2.70
CA ARG A 84 -23.48 25.40 -2.55
C ARG A 84 -24.40 26.13 -1.57
N LYS A 85 -25.70 25.88 -1.64
CA LYS A 85 -26.70 26.45 -0.73
C LYS A 85 -26.48 25.98 0.71
N ASN A 86 -26.24 24.69 0.93
CA ASN A 86 -25.93 24.15 2.25
C ASN A 86 -24.65 24.75 2.84
N LEU A 87 -23.67 25.06 1.98
CA LEU A 87 -22.41 25.69 2.36
C LEU A 87 -22.49 27.22 2.51
N ARG A 88 -23.66 27.81 2.27
CA ARG A 88 -23.87 29.27 2.22
C ARG A 88 -22.92 29.97 1.24
N GLN A 89 -22.58 29.30 0.14
CA GLN A 89 -21.86 29.92 -0.97
C GLN A 89 -22.87 30.63 -1.88
N GLU A 90 -22.64 31.91 -2.13
CA GLU A 90 -23.49 32.75 -3.00
C GLU A 90 -23.01 32.77 -4.46
N PHE A 91 -21.87 32.14 -4.74
CA PHE A 91 -21.23 32.11 -6.04
C PHE A 91 -20.75 30.70 -6.41
N MET A 92 -20.58 30.48 -7.71
CA MET A 92 -19.92 29.32 -8.28
C MET A 92 -18.43 29.63 -8.45
N LEU A 93 -17.59 28.64 -8.22
CA LEU A 93 -16.14 28.76 -8.39
C LEU A 93 -15.70 27.99 -9.63
N GLU A 94 -15.16 28.70 -10.61
CA GLU A 94 -14.54 28.16 -11.81
C GLU A 94 -13.03 28.08 -11.65
N LEU A 95 -12.42 26.92 -11.89
CA LEU A 95 -10.96 26.80 -11.90
C LEU A 95 -10.38 27.55 -13.11
N LYS A 96 -9.44 28.47 -12.88
CA LYS A 96 -8.83 29.28 -13.96
C LYS A 96 -8.12 28.41 -15.02
N ASP A 97 -8.26 28.81 -16.29
CA ASP A 97 -7.63 28.20 -17.47
C ASP A 97 -6.13 27.92 -17.33
N VAL A 98 -5.42 28.84 -16.69
CA VAL A 98 -3.98 28.75 -16.41
C VAL A 98 -3.64 27.46 -15.64
N LEU A 99 -4.55 26.93 -14.82
CA LEU A 99 -4.30 25.77 -13.97
C LEU A 99 -4.58 24.42 -14.65
N HIS A 100 -5.52 24.36 -15.60
CA HIS A 100 -5.85 23.11 -16.32
C HIS A 100 -5.35 23.06 -17.77
N CYS A 101 -4.91 24.18 -18.34
CA CYS A 101 -4.30 24.28 -19.66
C CYS A 101 -5.18 23.81 -20.82
N GLN A 102 -6.50 23.88 -20.67
CA GLN A 102 -7.47 23.50 -21.69
C GLN A 102 -8.36 24.70 -22.00
N THR A 103 -7.98 25.44 -23.03
CA THR A 103 -8.71 26.65 -23.46
C THR A 103 -10.15 26.31 -23.84
N GLY A 104 -11.10 27.09 -23.32
CA GLY A 104 -12.53 26.93 -23.62
C GLY A 104 -13.20 25.77 -22.89
N GLN A 105 -12.52 25.13 -21.93
CA GLN A 105 -13.15 24.20 -21.00
C GLN A 105 -13.31 24.88 -19.64
N SER A 106 -14.50 24.74 -19.06
CA SER A 106 -14.85 25.29 -17.75
C SER A 106 -14.99 24.17 -16.74
N TYR A 107 -14.32 24.30 -15.60
CA TYR A 107 -14.38 23.34 -14.51
C TYR A 107 -14.91 24.01 -13.24
N MET A 108 -16.21 23.84 -13.00
CA MET A 108 -16.86 24.36 -11.81
C MET A 108 -16.74 23.39 -10.63
N VAL A 109 -16.48 23.94 -9.45
CA VAL A 109 -16.50 23.17 -8.21
C VAL A 109 -17.92 22.68 -7.91
N HIS A 110 -18.01 21.45 -7.38
CA HIS A 110 -19.25 20.71 -7.09
C HIS A 110 -20.01 20.20 -8.32
N GLU A 111 -19.41 20.24 -9.51
CA GLU A 111 -19.99 19.68 -10.74
C GLU A 111 -19.16 18.49 -11.26
N ARG A 112 -19.84 17.45 -11.78
CA ARG A 112 -19.28 16.38 -12.65
C ARG A 112 -17.85 15.94 -12.32
N GLY A 113 -17.65 15.43 -11.11
CA GLY A 113 -16.37 14.87 -10.68
C GLY A 113 -15.36 15.92 -10.22
N PHE A 114 -15.74 17.19 -10.08
CA PHE A 114 -15.05 18.19 -9.26
C PHE A 114 -15.66 18.26 -7.85
N THR A 115 -15.84 17.09 -7.23
CA THR A 115 -16.38 16.96 -5.87
C THR A 115 -15.30 16.49 -4.91
N LYS A 116 -15.56 16.61 -3.60
CA LYS A 116 -14.64 16.14 -2.55
C LYS A 116 -14.33 14.65 -2.74
N GLU A 117 -15.36 13.84 -2.94
CA GLU A 117 -15.26 12.39 -3.12
C GLU A 117 -14.39 12.07 -4.33
N ALA A 118 -14.64 12.72 -5.46
CA ALA A 118 -13.89 12.49 -6.69
C ALA A 118 -12.38 12.84 -6.59
N LEU A 119 -12.01 13.74 -5.66
CA LEU A 119 -10.61 14.11 -5.39
C LEU A 119 -9.97 13.26 -4.29
N MET A 120 -10.75 12.72 -3.35
CA MET A 120 -10.27 11.82 -2.29
C MET A 120 -9.80 10.46 -2.84
N TYR A 121 -10.41 9.97 -3.91
CA TYR A 121 -10.09 8.66 -4.49
C TYR A 121 -9.13 8.76 -5.68
N SER A 122 -8.05 7.97 -5.63
CA SER A 122 -7.17 7.80 -6.79
C SER A 122 -7.73 6.72 -7.73
N THR A 123 -8.02 7.09 -8.98
CA THR A 123 -8.47 6.16 -10.05
C THR A 123 -9.59 5.18 -9.61
N GLY A 124 -10.56 5.69 -8.84
CA GLY A 124 -11.87 5.06 -8.67
C GLY A 124 -12.11 4.21 -7.43
N THR A 125 -11.08 3.74 -6.70
CA THR A 125 -11.35 2.79 -5.58
C THR A 125 -10.54 3.00 -4.32
N ARG A 126 -9.36 3.62 -4.36
CA ARG A 126 -8.49 3.73 -3.17
C ARG A 126 -8.33 5.16 -2.69
N LEU A 127 -8.66 5.38 -1.41
CA LEU A 127 -8.39 6.61 -0.68
C LEU A 127 -6.88 6.90 -0.71
N ILE A 128 -6.52 8.15 -0.99
CA ILE A 128 -5.12 8.57 -1.01
C ILE A 128 -4.61 8.65 0.44
N ASP A 129 -3.79 7.68 0.85
CA ASP A 129 -3.21 7.67 2.20
C ASP A 129 -2.10 8.72 2.42
N GLY A 130 -1.80 9.00 3.69
CA GLY A 130 -0.77 9.97 4.08
C GLY A 130 0.62 9.69 3.52
N ARG A 131 1.01 8.42 3.35
CA ARG A 131 2.29 8.06 2.72
C ARG A 131 2.32 8.51 1.26
N ASN A 132 1.27 8.22 0.50
CA ASN A 132 1.15 8.64 -0.89
C ASN A 132 1.12 10.17 -1.02
N LEU A 133 0.47 10.88 -0.09
CA LEU A 133 0.48 12.34 -0.05
C LEU A 133 1.90 12.89 0.16
N THR A 134 2.66 12.37 1.12
CA THR A 134 4.05 12.78 1.36
C THR A 134 4.94 12.52 0.14
N ASP A 135 4.84 11.34 -0.47
CA ASP A 135 5.60 10.99 -1.67
C ASP A 135 5.26 11.90 -2.85
N ARG A 136 3.98 12.23 -3.04
CA ARG A 136 3.52 13.20 -4.06
C ARG A 136 4.09 14.58 -3.79
N ALA A 137 3.93 15.10 -2.58
CA ALA A 137 4.45 16.41 -2.21
C ALA A 137 5.98 16.50 -2.42
N GLY A 138 6.72 15.46 -2.07
CA GLY A 138 8.17 15.38 -2.34
C GLY A 138 8.52 15.45 -3.82
N LYS A 139 7.78 14.73 -4.68
CA LYS A 139 7.96 14.80 -6.14
C LYS A 139 7.62 16.17 -6.71
N VAL A 140 6.53 16.79 -6.25
CA VAL A 140 6.10 18.10 -6.76
C VAL A 140 7.09 19.17 -6.32
N GLN A 141 7.60 19.14 -5.09
CA GLN A 141 8.68 20.04 -4.66
C GLN A 141 9.95 19.86 -5.49
N ALA A 142 10.34 18.62 -5.83
CA ALA A 142 11.48 18.39 -6.71
C ALA A 142 11.25 18.98 -8.12
N ASN A 143 10.06 18.77 -8.69
CA ASN A 143 9.67 19.35 -9.98
C ASN A 143 9.63 20.88 -9.92
N TYR A 144 9.13 21.46 -8.83
CA TYR A 144 9.09 22.91 -8.61
C TYR A 144 10.49 23.53 -8.61
N LYS A 145 11.49 22.89 -7.98
CA LYS A 145 12.89 23.37 -8.04
C LYS A 145 13.41 23.48 -9.47
N HIS A 146 13.04 22.54 -10.34
CA HIS A 146 13.39 22.60 -11.75
C HIS A 146 12.60 23.68 -12.50
N ALA A 147 11.29 23.78 -12.24
CA ALA A 147 10.45 24.83 -12.83
C ALA A 147 10.95 26.23 -12.46
N HIS A 148 11.28 26.46 -11.18
CA HIS A 148 11.86 27.70 -10.68
C HIS A 148 13.21 28.02 -11.33
N ARG A 149 14.08 27.01 -11.52
CA ARG A 149 15.32 27.20 -12.27
C ARG A 149 15.07 27.67 -13.70
N PHE A 150 14.10 27.07 -14.40
CA PHE A 150 13.73 27.49 -15.75
C PHE A 150 13.10 28.89 -15.76
N PHE A 151 12.33 29.24 -14.74
CA PHE A 151 11.80 30.58 -14.56
C PHE A 151 12.92 31.63 -14.43
N LEU A 152 13.92 31.37 -13.57
CA LEU A 152 15.06 32.28 -13.44
C LEU A 152 15.83 32.43 -14.76
N GLN A 153 16.07 31.34 -15.48
CA GLN A 153 16.69 31.38 -16.82
C GLN A 153 15.88 32.22 -17.81
N TYR A 154 14.56 32.14 -17.77
CA TYR A 154 13.70 32.96 -18.61
C TYR A 154 13.88 34.45 -18.31
N ASN A 155 13.86 34.81 -17.03
CA ASN A 155 14.04 36.19 -16.60
C ASN A 155 15.43 36.73 -16.97
N ASP A 156 16.48 35.93 -16.79
CA ASP A 156 17.84 36.35 -17.10
C ASP A 156 18.05 36.58 -18.60
N ASN A 157 17.53 35.69 -19.45
CA ASN A 157 17.59 35.87 -20.90
C ASN A 157 16.82 37.11 -21.39
N ASN A 158 15.75 37.49 -20.70
CA ASN A 158 14.92 38.65 -21.03
C ASN A 158 15.43 39.97 -20.42
N LYS A 159 16.47 39.95 -19.57
CA LYS A 159 17.10 41.18 -19.09
C LYS A 159 17.97 41.85 -20.16
N GLU A 160 18.58 41.05 -21.03
CA GLU A 160 19.50 41.53 -22.07
C GLU A 160 18.79 41.98 -23.34
N GLN A 161 17.62 41.41 -23.62
CA GLN A 161 16.78 41.79 -24.75
C GLN A 161 15.70 42.73 -24.24
N ASP A 162 15.78 44.00 -24.61
CA ASP A 162 14.82 45.06 -24.27
C ASP A 162 13.47 44.88 -25.00
N ASN A 163 12.99 43.63 -25.06
CA ASN A 163 11.83 43.23 -25.82
C ASN A 163 10.60 43.23 -24.90
N PRO A 164 9.61 44.12 -25.14
CA PRO A 164 8.41 44.19 -24.31
C PRO A 164 7.49 42.97 -24.51
N SER A 165 7.57 42.29 -25.68
CA SER A 165 6.85 41.04 -25.94
C SER A 165 7.63 39.86 -25.33
N GLY A 166 7.11 39.28 -24.24
CA GLY A 166 7.79 38.24 -23.46
C GLY A 166 7.86 38.52 -21.95
N LYS A 167 7.30 39.64 -21.47
CA LYS A 167 7.19 39.92 -20.03
C LYS A 167 5.86 39.49 -19.42
N LYS A 168 4.96 38.92 -20.23
CA LYS A 168 3.67 38.43 -19.74
C LYS A 168 3.87 37.13 -18.96
N ILE A 169 3.07 36.95 -17.92
CA ILE A 169 3.15 35.76 -17.07
C ILE A 169 2.84 34.48 -17.86
N GLU A 170 1.99 34.59 -18.88
CA GLU A 170 1.63 33.49 -19.78
C GLU A 170 2.83 32.98 -20.59
N ASP A 171 3.66 33.90 -21.10
CA ASP A 171 4.84 33.57 -21.90
C ASP A 171 5.89 32.84 -21.05
N MET A 172 6.09 33.35 -19.83
CA MET A 172 6.95 32.75 -18.82
C MET A 172 6.48 31.34 -18.44
N LEU A 173 5.19 31.18 -18.13
CA LEU A 173 4.61 29.87 -17.80
C LEU A 173 4.75 28.89 -18.97
N LEU A 174 4.51 29.35 -20.20
CA LEU A 174 4.68 28.55 -21.41
C LEU A 174 6.13 28.09 -21.60
N TYR A 175 7.11 28.99 -21.39
CA TYR A 175 8.53 28.65 -21.45
C TYR A 175 8.90 27.58 -20.42
N VAL A 176 8.52 27.79 -19.15
CA VAL A 176 8.80 26.86 -18.06
C VAL A 176 8.18 25.50 -18.35
N ARG A 177 6.94 25.45 -18.85
CA ARG A 177 6.26 24.20 -19.24
C ARG A 177 7.01 23.47 -20.35
N LYS A 178 7.41 24.16 -21.41
CA LYS A 178 8.18 23.56 -22.52
C LYS A 178 9.50 22.97 -22.03
N LYS A 179 10.24 23.69 -21.18
CA LYS A 179 11.49 23.21 -20.57
C LYS A 179 11.26 22.03 -19.63
N MET A 180 10.23 22.08 -18.78
CA MET A 180 9.85 20.97 -17.91
C MET A 180 9.48 19.72 -18.71
N PHE A 181 8.67 19.87 -19.77
CA PHE A 181 8.28 18.76 -20.64
C PHE A 181 9.50 18.11 -21.31
N ALA A 182 10.42 18.91 -21.84
CA ALA A 182 11.67 18.44 -22.43
C ALA A 182 12.57 17.74 -21.39
N PHE A 183 12.72 18.34 -20.20
CA PHE A 183 13.51 17.79 -19.10
C PHE A 183 12.99 16.44 -18.62
N LEU A 184 11.68 16.33 -18.46
CA LEU A 184 11.02 15.08 -18.05
C LEU A 184 10.89 14.08 -19.20
N LYS A 185 11.18 14.48 -20.45
CA LYS A 185 11.00 13.66 -21.67
C LYS A 185 9.57 13.10 -21.76
N GLY A 186 8.58 13.92 -21.40
CA GLY A 186 7.18 13.52 -21.33
C GLY A 186 6.82 12.59 -20.15
N CYS A 187 7.75 12.26 -19.26
CA CYS A 187 7.44 11.57 -18.00
C CYS A 187 6.76 12.53 -17.01
N ARG A 188 6.04 11.97 -16.03
CA ARG A 188 5.38 12.78 -14.98
C ARG A 188 6.35 13.23 -13.88
N ASP A 189 7.43 12.48 -13.65
CA ASP A 189 8.39 12.77 -12.59
C ASP A 189 9.83 12.43 -12.98
N THR A 190 10.77 12.98 -12.22
CA THR A 190 12.21 12.76 -12.40
C THR A 190 12.66 11.37 -11.98
N SER A 191 11.78 10.55 -11.38
CA SER A 191 12.12 9.22 -10.89
C SER A 191 12.57 8.28 -12.02
N GLY A 192 12.03 8.48 -13.23
CA GLY A 192 12.42 7.74 -14.43
C GLY A 192 13.81 8.10 -14.99
N LEU A 193 14.43 9.19 -14.53
CA LEU A 193 15.74 9.63 -15.03
C LEU A 193 16.93 8.90 -14.38
N LYS A 194 16.74 8.28 -13.22
CA LYS A 194 17.84 7.70 -12.41
C LYS A 194 18.45 6.40 -12.95
N ASN A 195 17.84 5.77 -13.95
CA ASN A 195 18.28 4.46 -14.45
C ASN A 195 19.10 4.52 -15.76
N LYS A 196 19.61 5.67 -16.18
CA LYS A 196 20.35 5.78 -17.45
C LYS A 196 21.85 6.01 -17.24
N LYS A 197 22.56 4.96 -16.82
CA LYS A 197 23.97 4.76 -17.21
C LYS A 197 24.12 4.17 -18.62
N ASP A 198 23.03 3.69 -19.24
CA ASP A 198 23.01 3.19 -20.62
C ASP A 198 22.47 4.24 -21.59
N GLN A 199 23.23 5.31 -21.83
CA GLN A 199 22.96 6.25 -22.93
C GLN A 199 23.85 5.92 -24.13
N GLY A 200 23.41 4.97 -24.95
CA GLY A 200 23.89 4.76 -26.30
C GLY A 200 22.78 4.13 -27.13
N LYS A 201 22.31 4.83 -28.17
CA LYS A 201 21.25 4.44 -29.14
C LYS A 201 19.83 4.32 -28.58
N LEU A 202 19.03 5.37 -28.81
CA LEU A 202 17.58 5.22 -28.99
C LEU A 202 17.31 5.11 -30.49
N SER A 203 16.85 3.94 -30.93
CA SER A 203 16.40 3.70 -32.30
C SER A 203 14.99 4.28 -32.52
N LEU A 204 14.79 4.82 -33.70
CA LEU A 204 13.62 5.57 -34.15
C LEU A 204 12.49 4.66 -34.66
N SER A 205 12.26 3.51 -33.99
CA SER A 205 11.42 2.41 -34.52
C SER A 205 9.95 2.41 -34.07
N ALA A 206 9.45 3.48 -33.45
CA ALA A 206 8.10 3.52 -32.88
C ALA A 206 7.03 4.19 -33.79
N LEU A 207 7.16 4.06 -35.12
CA LEU A 207 6.21 4.61 -36.11
C LEU A 207 5.63 3.54 -37.05
N ASN A 208 5.18 2.39 -36.53
CA ASN A 208 4.33 1.48 -37.32
C ASN A 208 2.84 1.79 -37.09
N PRO A 209 2.05 1.99 -38.18
CA PRO A 209 0.66 2.43 -38.11
C PRO A 209 -0.36 1.36 -37.65
N ASP A 210 -0.02 0.07 -37.69
CA ASP A 210 -1.01 -1.00 -37.46
C ASP A 210 -0.89 -1.67 -36.08
N ASN A 211 -1.19 -0.91 -35.02
CA ASN A 211 -1.18 -1.39 -33.62
C ASN A 211 -2.58 -1.70 -33.06
N GLU A 212 -3.54 -2.13 -33.90
CA GLU A 212 -4.81 -2.68 -33.42
C GLU A 212 -4.62 -4.12 -32.93
N GLY A 213 -4.85 -4.36 -31.63
CA GLY A 213 -4.86 -5.69 -31.03
C GLY A 213 -3.78 -5.97 -29.99
N ILE A 214 -2.80 -5.09 -29.78
CA ILE A 214 -1.83 -5.23 -28.68
C ILE A 214 -2.38 -4.53 -27.44
N GLU A 215 -2.93 -5.30 -26.50
CA GLU A 215 -3.22 -4.80 -25.16
C GLU A 215 -1.95 -4.19 -24.57
N LYS A 216 -1.94 -2.85 -24.46
CA LYS A 216 -0.82 -2.11 -23.89
C LYS A 216 -0.79 -2.39 -22.38
N LYS A 217 -0.13 -3.48 -22.00
CA LYS A 217 0.23 -3.74 -20.60
C LYS A 217 0.96 -2.51 -20.06
N GLY A 218 0.41 -1.89 -19.02
CA GLY A 218 0.98 -0.68 -18.44
C GLY A 218 2.44 -0.91 -18.03
N ARG A 219 3.32 0.07 -18.24
CA ARG A 219 4.75 -0.08 -17.88
C ARG A 219 5.00 -0.50 -16.43
N LYS A 220 4.08 -0.16 -15.52
CA LYS A 220 4.14 -0.58 -14.11
C LYS A 220 3.84 -2.07 -13.95
N THR A 221 2.85 -2.60 -14.67
CA THR A 221 2.55 -4.04 -14.65
C THR A 221 3.65 -4.82 -15.33
N ALA A 222 4.15 -4.35 -16.48
CA ALA A 222 5.29 -4.98 -17.16
C ALA A 222 6.56 -5.02 -16.29
N ARG A 223 6.90 -3.94 -15.58
CA ARG A 223 8.05 -3.94 -14.65
C ARG A 223 7.83 -4.78 -13.40
N LYS A 224 6.58 -4.86 -12.92
CA LYS A 224 6.24 -5.69 -11.77
C LYS A 224 6.32 -7.17 -12.16
N GLU A 225 5.72 -7.53 -13.29
CA GLU A 225 5.84 -8.88 -13.89
C GLU A 225 7.30 -9.22 -14.16
N GLU A 226 8.11 -8.33 -14.75
CA GLU A 226 9.54 -8.58 -14.98
C GLU A 226 10.35 -8.70 -13.67
N ALA A 227 10.01 -7.91 -12.65
CA ALA A 227 10.68 -8.00 -11.35
C ALA A 227 10.28 -9.26 -10.57
N GLU A 228 9.00 -9.64 -10.63
CA GLU A 228 8.47 -10.89 -10.07
C GLU A 228 9.03 -12.10 -10.83
N GLU A 229 9.17 -12.01 -12.15
CA GLU A 229 9.77 -13.06 -12.98
C GLU A 229 11.27 -13.16 -12.72
N LYS A 230 12.01 -12.05 -12.61
CA LYS A 230 13.43 -12.07 -12.20
C LYS A 230 13.61 -12.56 -10.77
N LYS A 231 12.69 -12.24 -9.86
CA LYS A 231 12.70 -12.74 -8.49
C LYS A 231 12.39 -14.24 -8.47
N ALA A 232 11.37 -14.69 -9.19
CA ALA A 232 11.01 -16.10 -9.34
C ALA A 232 12.13 -16.90 -10.03
N GLN A 233 12.81 -16.34 -11.03
CA GLN A 233 13.99 -16.95 -11.66
C GLN A 233 15.14 -17.10 -10.66
N ARG A 234 15.39 -16.06 -9.83
CA ARG A 234 16.39 -16.13 -8.75
C ARG A 234 16.03 -17.17 -7.69
N GLU A 235 14.78 -17.24 -7.28
CA GLU A 235 14.27 -18.22 -6.30
C GLU A 235 14.24 -19.64 -6.87
N ALA A 236 13.98 -19.79 -8.17
CA ALA A 236 14.05 -21.06 -8.89
C ALA A 236 15.49 -21.51 -9.21
N GLY A 237 16.51 -20.69 -8.89
CA GLY A 237 17.92 -20.98 -9.17
C GLY A 237 18.32 -20.86 -10.64
N ILE A 238 17.46 -20.27 -11.48
CA ILE A 238 17.71 -20.06 -12.91
C ILE A 238 18.71 -18.90 -13.04
N GLY A 239 19.89 -19.18 -13.62
CA GLY A 239 20.97 -18.20 -13.81
C GLY A 239 22.05 -18.21 -12.73
N GLY A 240 22.11 -19.23 -11.87
CA GLY A 240 23.20 -19.40 -10.90
C GLY A 240 23.17 -18.40 -9.74
N TYR A 241 22.00 -17.82 -9.43
CA TYR A 241 21.83 -17.01 -8.23
C TYR A 241 21.92 -17.92 -7.00
N ILE A 242 23.02 -17.79 -6.27
CA ILE A 242 23.27 -18.46 -5.01
C ILE A 242 22.79 -17.49 -3.92
N PRO A 243 21.81 -17.85 -3.07
CA PRO A 243 21.33 -16.95 -2.03
C PRO A 243 22.49 -16.47 -1.15
N PRO A 244 22.40 -15.28 -0.54
CA PRO A 244 23.50 -14.65 0.19
C PRO A 244 24.12 -15.58 1.23
N GLU A 245 23.31 -16.43 1.88
CA GLU A 245 23.78 -17.40 2.86
C GLU A 245 24.68 -18.48 2.24
N TYR A 246 24.53 -18.77 0.95
CA TYR A 246 25.26 -19.82 0.23
C TYR A 246 26.47 -19.30 -0.56
N VAL A 247 26.69 -17.98 -0.60
CA VAL A 247 27.83 -17.33 -1.27
C VAL A 247 29.16 -17.83 -0.68
N ARG A 248 30.21 -17.88 -1.52
CA ARG A 248 31.57 -18.28 -1.11
C ARG A 248 32.10 -17.26 -0.08
N GLY A 249 32.51 -17.73 1.10
CA GLY A 249 32.99 -16.89 2.21
C GLY A 249 32.05 -16.82 3.42
N VAL A 250 30.81 -17.32 3.32
CA VAL A 250 29.93 -17.48 4.49
C VAL A 250 30.37 -18.70 5.31
N PRO A 251 30.55 -18.57 6.64
CA PRO A 251 30.97 -19.69 7.48
C PRO A 251 29.95 -20.83 7.44
N LEU A 252 30.45 -22.07 7.46
CA LEU A 252 29.62 -23.29 7.39
C LEU A 252 28.51 -23.31 8.44
N GLN A 253 28.79 -22.79 9.64
CA GLN A 253 27.82 -22.67 10.72
C GLN A 253 26.64 -21.75 10.37
N ALA A 254 26.87 -20.65 9.66
CA ALA A 254 25.79 -19.76 9.23
C ALA A 254 24.88 -20.44 8.19
N LYS A 255 25.46 -21.25 7.29
CA LYS A 255 24.69 -22.07 6.33
C LYS A 255 23.83 -23.12 7.04
N ALA A 256 24.40 -23.82 8.01
CA ALA A 256 23.68 -24.80 8.82
C ALA A 256 22.53 -24.15 9.62
N ASN A 257 22.78 -22.98 10.23
CA ASN A 257 21.76 -22.23 10.96
C ASN A 257 20.62 -21.75 10.03
N ALA A 258 20.96 -21.25 8.83
CA ALA A 258 19.95 -20.83 7.86
C ALA A 258 19.06 -22.00 7.42
N ALA A 259 19.66 -23.15 7.07
CA ALA A 259 18.91 -24.36 6.71
C ALA A 259 18.04 -24.88 7.87
N LEU A 260 18.54 -24.83 9.11
CA LEU A 260 17.78 -25.22 10.29
C LEU A 260 16.58 -24.28 10.53
N MET A 261 16.76 -22.98 10.36
CA MET A 261 15.68 -22.00 10.49
C MET A 261 14.61 -22.19 9.41
N GLU A 262 15.00 -22.44 8.16
CA GLU A 262 14.07 -22.74 7.06
C GLU A 262 13.29 -24.04 7.32
N GLN A 263 13.98 -25.08 7.79
CA GLN A 263 13.32 -26.34 8.17
C GLN A 263 12.33 -26.15 9.31
N ARG A 264 12.69 -25.35 10.32
CA ARG A 264 11.83 -25.04 11.47
C ARG A 264 10.59 -24.26 11.03
N GLN A 265 10.77 -23.20 10.23
CA GLN A 265 9.65 -22.42 9.68
C GLN A 265 8.69 -23.31 8.89
N TRP A 266 9.22 -24.18 8.02
CA TRP A 266 8.39 -25.12 7.28
C TRP A 266 7.60 -26.08 8.19
N GLN A 267 8.23 -26.59 9.25
CA GLN A 267 7.55 -27.43 10.24
C GLN A 267 6.44 -26.67 10.96
N GLU A 268 6.71 -25.44 11.39
CA GLU A 268 5.74 -24.56 12.05
C GLU A 268 4.55 -24.23 11.14
N GLU A 269 4.80 -23.89 9.87
CA GLU A 269 3.75 -23.63 8.88
C GLU A 269 2.89 -24.89 8.61
N ARG A 270 3.54 -26.06 8.54
CA ARG A 270 2.83 -27.33 8.37
C ARG A 270 1.95 -27.66 9.57
N THR A 271 2.47 -27.51 10.79
CA THR A 271 1.67 -27.73 12.00
C THR A 271 0.49 -26.76 12.05
N HIS A 272 0.74 -25.48 11.78
CA HIS A 272 -0.30 -24.46 11.75
C HIS A 272 -1.40 -24.77 10.72
N ALA A 273 -1.03 -25.18 9.50
CA ALA A 273 -1.99 -25.56 8.46
C ALA A 273 -2.83 -26.78 8.86
N ARG A 274 -2.20 -27.78 9.49
CA ARG A 274 -2.90 -28.97 9.99
C ARG A 274 -3.89 -28.62 11.10
N ASP A 275 -3.45 -27.82 12.07
CA ASP A 275 -4.25 -27.46 13.24
C ASP A 275 -5.42 -26.55 12.83
N SER A 276 -5.20 -25.60 11.93
CA SER A 276 -6.27 -24.77 11.33
C SER A 276 -7.32 -25.63 10.63
N TRP A 277 -6.90 -26.64 9.85
CA TRP A 277 -7.81 -27.55 9.17
C TRP A 277 -8.60 -28.44 10.16
N PHE A 278 -7.96 -28.85 11.26
CA PHE A 278 -8.60 -29.62 12.31
C PHE A 278 -9.67 -28.80 13.06
N ILE A 279 -9.37 -27.55 13.40
CA ILE A 279 -10.32 -26.61 14.02
C ILE A 279 -11.54 -26.43 13.11
N ALA A 280 -11.32 -26.07 11.84
CA ALA A 280 -12.42 -25.89 10.88
C ALA A 280 -13.24 -27.17 10.66
N SER A 281 -12.63 -28.36 10.78
CA SER A 281 -13.33 -29.64 10.68
C SER A 281 -14.18 -29.95 11.93
N THR A 282 -13.72 -29.51 13.10
CA THR A 282 -14.41 -29.65 14.37
C THR A 282 -15.62 -28.71 14.42
N GLU A 283 -15.42 -27.44 14.09
CA GLU A 283 -16.49 -26.43 13.99
C GLU A 283 -17.58 -26.87 13.00
N TYR A 284 -17.20 -27.41 11.84
CA TYR A 284 -18.16 -27.92 10.86
C TYR A 284 -19.00 -29.09 11.43
N SER A 285 -18.39 -29.92 12.27
CA SER A 285 -19.09 -31.03 12.93
C SER A 285 -20.04 -30.54 14.02
N GLN A 286 -19.70 -29.43 14.70
CA GLN A 286 -20.56 -28.78 15.69
C GLN A 286 -21.78 -28.13 15.02
N LEU A 287 -21.57 -27.32 13.97
CA LEU A 287 -22.66 -26.71 13.19
C LEU A 287 -23.61 -27.76 12.59
N ARG A 288 -23.09 -28.94 12.23
CA ARG A 288 -23.91 -30.05 11.75
C ARG A 288 -24.84 -30.60 12.85
N LYS A 289 -24.38 -30.67 14.10
CA LYS A 289 -25.21 -31.08 15.24
C LYS A 289 -26.25 -30.02 15.55
N GLU A 290 -25.83 -28.75 15.60
CA GLU A 290 -26.74 -27.61 15.76
C GLU A 290 -27.85 -27.63 14.71
N LEU A 291 -27.52 -27.85 13.43
CA LEU A 291 -28.52 -27.99 12.37
C LEU A 291 -29.48 -29.16 12.58
N GLN A 292 -29.04 -30.27 13.21
CA GLN A 292 -29.93 -31.38 13.57
C GLN A 292 -30.85 -31.00 14.72
N ASP A 293 -30.33 -30.27 15.72
CA ASP A 293 -31.08 -29.78 16.86
C ASP A 293 -32.16 -28.79 16.39
N VAL A 294 -31.81 -27.78 15.57
CA VAL A 294 -32.80 -26.84 15.00
C VAL A 294 -33.88 -27.55 14.20
N LYS A 295 -33.51 -28.59 13.43
CA LYS A 295 -34.49 -29.38 12.66
C LYS A 295 -35.45 -30.15 13.56
N LYS A 296 -34.97 -30.62 14.71
CA LYS A 296 -35.80 -31.31 15.69
C LYS A 296 -36.74 -30.34 16.39
N GLU A 297 -36.25 -29.19 16.84
CA GLU A 297 -37.08 -28.12 17.44
C GLU A 297 -38.17 -27.65 16.47
N ILE A 298 -37.84 -27.46 15.17
CA ILE A 298 -38.85 -27.12 14.15
C ILE A 298 -39.91 -28.21 13.99
N ALA A 299 -39.56 -29.49 14.18
CA ALA A 299 -40.50 -30.61 14.06
C ALA A 299 -41.38 -30.78 15.31
N ASP A 300 -40.85 -30.43 16.48
CA ASP A 300 -41.53 -30.50 17.78
C ASP A 300 -42.39 -29.24 18.06
N CYS A 301 -42.18 -28.14 17.33
CA CYS A 301 -42.94 -26.90 17.44
C CYS A 301 -44.40 -27.08 16.97
N ASP A 302 -45.35 -26.82 17.88
CA ASP A 302 -46.78 -26.92 17.61
C ASP A 302 -47.23 -25.85 16.59
N SER A 303 -48.20 -26.19 15.73
CA SER A 303 -48.69 -25.32 14.65
C SER A 303 -49.42 -24.05 15.11
N GLY A 304 -49.37 -23.71 16.40
CA GLY A 304 -50.03 -22.55 17.00
C GLY A 304 -49.13 -21.35 17.26
N ASP A 305 -47.80 -21.51 17.20
CA ASP A 305 -46.84 -20.44 17.50
C ASP A 305 -46.01 -20.06 16.26
N ASP A 306 -46.59 -19.19 15.42
CA ASP A 306 -45.97 -18.73 14.17
C ASP A 306 -44.70 -17.90 14.41
N GLU A 307 -44.59 -17.21 15.56
CA GLU A 307 -43.45 -16.36 15.90
C GLU A 307 -42.24 -17.22 16.28
N GLU A 308 -42.44 -18.23 17.14
CA GLU A 308 -41.40 -19.20 17.49
C GLU A 308 -40.92 -19.95 16.24
N LEU A 309 -41.84 -20.42 15.40
CA LEU A 309 -41.51 -21.10 14.15
C LEU A 309 -40.70 -20.21 13.18
N ALA A 310 -41.00 -18.91 13.10
CA ALA A 310 -40.25 -17.96 12.30
C ALA A 310 -38.81 -17.79 12.82
N SER A 311 -38.65 -17.68 14.15
CA SER A 311 -37.33 -17.58 14.79
C SER A 311 -36.46 -18.82 14.54
N LEU A 312 -37.03 -20.03 14.64
CA LEU A 312 -36.33 -21.28 14.37
C LEU A 312 -35.94 -21.43 12.90
N LYS A 313 -36.79 -20.97 11.97
CA LYS A 313 -36.47 -20.92 10.53
C LYS A 313 -35.32 -19.96 10.24
N GLN A 314 -35.29 -18.80 10.90
CA GLN A 314 -34.17 -17.86 10.79
C GLN A 314 -32.88 -18.48 11.32
N TRP A 315 -32.90 -19.08 12.51
CA TRP A 315 -31.73 -19.77 13.07
C TRP A 315 -31.21 -20.86 12.14
N LYS A 316 -32.10 -21.67 11.56
CA LYS A 316 -31.73 -22.67 10.54
C LYS A 316 -31.04 -22.03 9.34
N SER A 317 -31.52 -20.88 8.86
CA SER A 317 -30.91 -20.15 7.74
C SER A 317 -29.50 -19.70 8.10
N ASP A 318 -29.32 -19.11 9.28
CA ASP A 318 -28.03 -18.61 9.76
C ASP A 318 -27.00 -19.74 9.90
N VAL A 319 -27.40 -20.89 10.47
CA VAL A 319 -26.53 -22.08 10.57
C VAL A 319 -26.12 -22.58 9.19
N LEU A 320 -27.04 -22.59 8.22
CA LEU A 320 -26.73 -23.00 6.84
C LEU A 320 -25.74 -22.05 6.14
N GLU A 321 -25.86 -20.74 6.36
CA GLU A 321 -24.92 -19.74 5.84
C GLU A 321 -23.52 -19.93 6.45
N GLN A 322 -23.44 -20.11 7.77
CA GLN A 322 -22.19 -20.40 8.47
C GLN A 322 -21.56 -21.71 7.96
N MET A 323 -22.35 -22.77 7.75
CA MET A 323 -21.84 -24.01 7.15
C MET A 323 -21.31 -23.82 5.73
N ALA A 324 -21.95 -22.96 4.92
CA ALA A 324 -21.52 -22.68 3.55
C ALA A 324 -20.16 -21.95 3.51
N THR A 325 -19.99 -20.92 4.34
CA THR A 325 -18.73 -20.18 4.46
C THR A 325 -17.61 -21.08 5.00
N LEU A 326 -17.88 -21.85 6.05
CA LEU A 326 -16.91 -22.77 6.65
C LEU A 326 -16.50 -23.90 5.69
N ARG A 327 -17.43 -24.39 4.85
CA ARG A 327 -17.11 -25.38 3.80
C ARG A 327 -16.09 -24.84 2.79
N GLN A 328 -16.21 -23.58 2.37
CA GLN A 328 -15.24 -22.96 1.47
C GLN A 328 -13.89 -22.79 2.15
N HIS A 329 -13.89 -22.29 3.39
CA HIS A 329 -12.67 -22.14 4.18
C HIS A 329 -11.95 -23.49 4.38
N LYS A 330 -12.69 -24.54 4.74
CA LYS A 330 -12.17 -25.90 4.89
C LYS A 330 -11.55 -26.44 3.60
N LYS A 331 -12.13 -26.18 2.41
CA LYS A 331 -11.55 -26.58 1.13
C LYS A 331 -10.19 -25.91 0.88
N VAL A 332 -10.07 -24.61 1.19
CA VAL A 332 -8.81 -23.86 1.06
C VAL A 332 -7.75 -24.43 2.00
N LEU A 333 -8.11 -24.68 3.27
CA LEU A 333 -7.21 -25.27 4.26
C LEU A 333 -6.81 -26.71 3.90
N GLN A 334 -7.74 -27.51 3.39
CA GLN A 334 -7.46 -28.87 2.93
C GLN A 334 -6.47 -28.86 1.76
N LYS A 335 -6.67 -27.98 0.78
CA LYS A 335 -5.73 -27.79 -0.33
C LYS A 335 -4.36 -27.40 0.19
N ARG A 336 -4.27 -26.39 1.05
CA ARG A 336 -3.01 -25.95 1.67
C ARG A 336 -2.32 -27.08 2.45
N ASN A 337 -3.07 -27.86 3.21
CA ASN A 337 -2.53 -29.01 3.95
C ASN A 337 -2.04 -30.11 2.99
N SER A 338 -2.76 -30.39 1.90
CA SER A 338 -2.33 -31.34 0.87
C SER A 338 -1.07 -30.89 0.13
N GLU A 339 -0.87 -29.58 -0.07
CA GLU A 339 0.35 -29.03 -0.65
C GLU A 339 1.59 -29.27 0.23
N PHE A 340 1.43 -29.43 1.55
CA PHE A 340 2.52 -29.84 2.44
C PHE A 340 2.77 -31.35 2.46
N LEU A 341 1.81 -32.16 2.01
CA LEU A 341 1.95 -33.62 1.87
C LEU A 341 2.60 -34.01 0.54
N LEU A 342 2.41 -33.21 -0.50
CA LEU A 342 3.12 -33.36 -1.76
C LEU A 342 4.59 -32.96 -1.56
N ASP A 343 5.49 -33.93 -1.73
CA ASP A 343 6.92 -33.82 -1.37
C ASP A 343 7.67 -32.68 -2.10
N ASP A 344 7.11 -32.13 -3.19
CA ASP A 344 7.73 -31.13 -4.04
C ASP A 344 8.00 -29.78 -3.35
N LYS A 345 7.25 -29.45 -2.29
CA LYS A 345 7.40 -28.21 -1.51
C LYS A 345 8.12 -28.39 -0.18
N ARG A 346 8.51 -29.62 0.16
CA ARG A 346 9.38 -29.82 1.32
C ARG A 346 10.70 -29.10 1.02
N PRO A 347 11.22 -28.20 1.88
CA PRO A 347 12.56 -27.65 1.73
C PRO A 347 13.44 -28.87 1.53
N LYS A 348 13.97 -29.00 0.30
CA LYS A 348 14.32 -30.30 -0.26
C LYS A 348 15.15 -30.99 0.80
N LYS A 349 14.92 -32.28 1.06
CA LYS A 349 15.90 -33.07 1.82
C LYS A 349 17.31 -32.78 1.29
N ASN A 350 17.43 -32.40 0.01
CA ASN A 350 18.58 -31.87 -0.70
C ASN A 350 19.23 -30.61 -0.13
N ALA A 351 18.62 -29.72 0.66
CA ALA A 351 19.38 -28.60 1.25
C ALA A 351 20.28 -29.11 2.39
N VAL A 352 19.70 -29.89 3.31
CA VAL A 352 20.44 -30.54 4.38
C VAL A 352 21.31 -31.68 3.83
N THR A 353 20.84 -32.48 2.87
CA THR A 353 21.65 -33.54 2.25
C THR A 353 22.66 -33.02 1.24
N ALA A 354 22.44 -31.92 0.52
CA ALA A 354 23.50 -31.29 -0.28
C ALA A 354 24.51 -30.60 0.63
N PHE A 355 24.09 -30.05 1.78
CA PHE A 355 25.01 -29.62 2.82
C PHE A 355 25.84 -30.81 3.35
N MET A 356 25.21 -31.94 3.69
CA MET A 356 25.91 -33.15 4.12
C MET A 356 26.80 -33.76 3.02
N GLN A 357 26.41 -33.68 1.75
CA GLN A 357 27.23 -34.08 0.60
C GLN A 357 28.40 -33.11 0.38
N GLN A 358 28.20 -31.81 0.59
CA GLN A 358 29.25 -30.79 0.47
C GLN A 358 30.29 -30.90 1.58
N VAL A 359 29.88 -31.24 2.80
CA VAL A 359 30.79 -31.50 3.92
C VAL A 359 31.48 -32.86 3.77
N GLY A 360 30.97 -33.73 2.88
CA GLY A 360 31.36 -35.11 2.74
C GLY A 360 30.84 -35.94 3.91
N THR A 361 30.43 -37.18 3.65
CA THR A 361 30.34 -38.15 4.74
C THR A 361 31.77 -38.37 5.22
N PHE A 362 32.09 -37.93 6.44
CA PHE A 362 33.24 -38.42 7.19
C PHE A 362 32.99 -39.90 7.50
N ASN A 363 32.98 -40.74 6.48
CA ASN A 363 33.19 -42.15 6.65
C ASN A 363 34.59 -42.21 7.25
N GLY A 364 34.65 -42.62 8.52
CA GLY A 364 35.89 -42.90 9.20
C GLY A 364 36.65 -43.97 8.43
N GLN A 365 37.41 -43.55 7.42
CA GLN A 365 38.67 -44.20 7.13
C GLN A 365 39.50 -43.96 8.37
N THR A 366 39.42 -44.93 9.27
CA THR A 366 40.46 -45.29 10.20
C THR A 366 41.79 -45.05 9.51
N VAL A 367 42.47 -43.98 9.90
CA VAL A 367 43.89 -43.75 9.62
C VAL A 367 44.68 -44.84 10.36
N ALA A 368 44.61 -46.04 9.82
CA ALA A 368 45.59 -47.09 10.01
C ALA A 368 46.54 -46.97 8.83
N SER A 369 47.60 -46.18 8.98
CA SER A 369 48.98 -46.52 8.57
C SER A 369 49.85 -45.27 8.60
N ALA A 370 50.78 -45.29 9.55
CA ALA A 370 51.96 -44.45 9.55
C ALA A 370 52.79 -44.72 8.29
N ALA A 371 53.06 -43.67 7.51
CA ALA A 371 54.16 -43.67 6.55
C ALA A 371 54.94 -42.37 6.73
N LYS A 372 56.24 -42.58 6.86
CA LYS A 372 57.31 -41.71 7.34
C LYS A 372 57.92 -40.93 6.15
N VAL A 373 58.71 -39.89 6.46
CA VAL A 373 59.81 -39.28 5.64
C VAL A 373 59.43 -38.05 4.76
N PRO A 374 60.30 -37.01 4.58
CA PRO A 374 61.20 -36.31 5.51
C PRO A 374 61.15 -34.76 5.42
N GLN A 375 61.72 -34.09 6.42
CA GLN A 375 62.07 -32.66 6.43
C GLN A 375 63.37 -32.39 5.65
N THR A 376 63.37 -31.35 4.81
CA THR A 376 64.54 -30.52 4.47
C THR A 376 64.06 -29.22 3.84
N VAL A 377 64.15 -28.08 4.54
CA VAL A 377 64.44 -26.77 3.92
C VAL A 377 65.20 -25.93 4.94
N GLU A 378 66.32 -25.40 4.46
CA GLU A 378 67.37 -24.68 5.15
C GLU A 378 67.02 -23.25 5.56
N GLU A 379 67.78 -22.82 6.54
CA GLU A 379 67.93 -21.55 7.21
C GLU A 379 68.77 -20.55 6.40
N ARG A 380 68.51 -19.24 6.55
CA ARG A 380 69.43 -18.06 6.52
C ARG A 380 68.77 -16.81 5.92
N THR A 381 68.96 -15.56 6.34
CA THR A 381 69.57 -14.88 7.50
C THR A 381 69.32 -13.37 7.30
N ASN A 382 69.00 -12.67 8.39
CA ASN A 382 69.54 -11.37 8.82
C ASN A 382 69.18 -10.00 8.17
N LYS A 383 69.07 -9.06 9.15
CA LYS A 383 69.34 -7.60 9.17
C LYS A 383 68.25 -6.70 8.60
N ASP A 384 67.94 -5.52 9.13
CA ASP A 384 68.23 -4.68 10.31
C ASP A 384 67.84 -3.29 9.78
N ASP A 385 66.97 -2.52 10.45
CA ASP A 385 67.23 -1.09 10.66
C ASP A 385 66.23 -0.43 11.61
N ALA A 386 66.77 0.52 12.35
CA ALA A 386 66.32 1.00 13.64
C ALA A 386 65.57 2.35 13.59
N SER A 387 64.96 2.69 14.74
CA SER A 387 64.74 4.05 15.27
C SER A 387 63.59 4.87 14.64
N SER A 388 62.79 5.69 15.35
CA SER A 388 62.71 6.07 16.77
C SER A 388 61.44 6.93 17.01
N LEU A 389 61.18 7.22 18.29
CA LEU A 389 60.51 8.40 18.87
C LEU A 389 58.98 8.41 19.05
N GLY A 390 58.59 8.62 20.31
CA GLY A 390 57.37 9.35 20.65
C GLY A 390 56.59 8.86 21.88
N GLN A 391 57.19 8.92 23.07
CA GLN A 391 56.43 8.89 24.32
C GLN A 391 55.54 10.14 24.41
N ASN A 392 54.26 9.99 24.76
CA ASN A 392 53.52 10.98 25.53
C ASN A 392 52.33 10.33 26.26
N SER A 393 52.44 10.37 27.58
CA SER A 393 51.48 10.03 28.62
C SER A 393 50.42 11.12 28.83
N ALA A 394 49.18 10.72 29.16
CA ALA A 394 48.24 11.29 30.17
C ALA A 394 46.76 11.00 29.77
N PRO A 395 45.75 11.17 30.65
CA PRO A 395 45.19 10.07 31.43
C PRO A 395 43.74 9.74 31.06
N ARG A 396 43.38 8.48 31.31
CA ARG A 396 42.03 7.92 31.16
C ARG A 396 41.14 8.45 32.30
N LYS A 397 40.12 9.25 31.97
CA LYS A 397 39.09 9.67 32.93
C LYS A 397 38.27 8.47 33.36
N GLU A 398 38.27 8.22 34.66
CA GLU A 398 37.29 7.39 35.36
C GLU A 398 35.91 8.05 35.22
N VAL A 399 34.92 7.28 34.77
CA VAL A 399 33.50 7.66 34.86
C VAL A 399 32.91 6.79 35.97
N ALA A 400 32.47 7.46 37.02
CA ALA A 400 31.85 6.89 38.19
C ALA A 400 30.53 6.18 37.82
N ASN A 401 30.41 4.94 38.29
CA ASN A 401 29.15 4.20 38.34
C ASN A 401 28.24 4.80 39.42
N ALA A 402 27.21 5.53 39.02
CA ALA A 402 26.08 5.84 39.89
C ALA A 402 25.12 4.65 39.88
N ARG A 403 25.00 3.98 41.03
CA ARG A 403 23.90 3.06 41.35
C ARG A 403 22.64 3.90 41.52
N ASP A 404 21.72 3.80 40.58
CA ASP A 404 20.36 4.29 40.75
C ASP A 404 19.45 3.14 41.20
N ASN A 405 18.78 3.35 42.33
CA ASN A 405 17.93 2.37 42.99
C ASN A 405 16.57 2.36 42.30
N GLY A 406 16.29 1.31 41.54
CA GLY A 406 14.99 1.06 40.93
C GLY A 406 13.87 0.99 41.98
N LYS A 407 13.07 2.05 42.07
CA LYS A 407 11.77 2.07 42.73
C LYS A 407 10.72 1.78 41.66
N LEU A 408 10.10 0.60 41.74
CA LEU A 408 8.96 0.21 40.91
C LEU A 408 7.81 1.22 41.07
N PRO A 409 7.18 1.70 39.98
CA PRO A 409 5.93 2.42 40.09
C PRO A 409 4.78 1.43 40.33
N GLU A 410 3.98 1.73 41.36
CA GLU A 410 2.69 1.08 41.63
C GLU A 410 1.73 1.24 40.44
N PRO A 411 0.88 0.24 40.16
CA PRO A 411 -0.17 0.38 39.17
C PRO A 411 -1.30 1.26 39.71
N GLU A 412 -1.54 2.40 39.03
CA GLU A 412 -2.72 3.23 39.24
C GLU A 412 -3.99 2.42 39.01
N ARG A 413 -4.84 2.37 40.04
CA ARG A 413 -6.20 1.84 39.98
C ARG A 413 -7.05 2.74 39.08
N LEU A 414 -7.43 2.24 37.91
CA LEU A 414 -8.51 2.81 37.11
C LEU A 414 -9.84 2.61 37.86
N SER A 415 -10.41 3.69 38.38
CA SER A 415 -11.78 3.69 38.90
C SER A 415 -12.77 3.87 37.75
N TYR A 416 -13.66 2.91 37.58
CA TYR A 416 -14.82 3.01 36.69
C TYR A 416 -15.83 4.00 37.29
N ASN A 417 -16.13 5.07 36.56
CA ASN A 417 -17.36 5.83 36.76
C ASN A 417 -18.23 5.63 35.52
N GLU A 418 -19.18 4.72 35.65
CA GLU A 418 -20.33 4.62 34.76
C GLU A 418 -21.33 5.74 35.09
N THR A 419 -21.75 6.49 34.09
CA THR A 419 -23.07 7.15 34.10
C THR A 419 -23.62 7.14 32.67
N PRO A 420 -24.83 6.60 32.44
CA PRO A 420 -25.45 6.59 31.13
C PRO A 420 -26.23 7.89 30.93
N THR A 421 -25.85 8.70 29.93
CA THR A 421 -26.71 9.79 29.44
C THR A 421 -27.57 9.23 28.32
N SER A 422 -28.79 8.83 28.68
CA SER A 422 -29.92 8.62 27.78
C SER A 422 -30.30 9.97 27.15
N GLN A 423 -30.13 10.10 25.82
CA GLN A 423 -30.88 11.08 25.05
C GLN A 423 -31.73 10.37 23.99
N GLN A 424 -33.02 10.62 24.14
CA GLN A 424 -34.13 10.15 23.33
C GLN A 424 -33.93 10.53 21.86
N ALA A 425 -33.76 9.54 21.00
CA ALA A 425 -34.00 9.69 19.58
C ALA A 425 -35.52 9.64 19.35
N LYS A 426 -36.10 10.75 18.87
CA LYS A 426 -37.43 10.79 18.29
C LYS A 426 -37.41 9.97 17.00
N GLY A 427 -38.12 8.85 17.00
CA GLY A 427 -38.38 8.06 15.79
C GLY A 427 -39.45 8.74 14.95
N ASP A 428 -39.10 9.08 13.72
CA ASP A 428 -40.07 9.38 12.67
C ASP A 428 -40.58 8.05 12.09
N VAL A 429 -41.89 7.90 12.17
CA VAL A 429 -42.68 6.80 11.61
C VAL A 429 -42.66 6.94 10.09
N ILE A 430 -42.05 5.99 9.39
CA ILE A 430 -42.22 5.81 7.95
C ILE A 430 -43.09 4.56 7.75
N ASN A 431 -44.34 4.80 7.36
CA ASN A 431 -45.25 3.78 6.85
C ASN A 431 -44.65 3.20 5.55
N LEU A 432 -44.42 1.89 5.54
CA LEU A 432 -44.11 1.11 4.35
C LEU A 432 -45.22 0.05 4.19
N GLU A 433 -46.38 0.50 3.72
CA GLU A 433 -47.35 -0.36 3.07
C GLU A 433 -47.28 -0.07 1.55
N ASP A 434 -47.63 -1.09 0.76
CA ASP A 434 -47.65 -1.13 -0.71
C ASP A 434 -46.34 -1.50 -1.42
N SER A 435 -46.09 -2.81 -1.50
CA SER A 435 -45.52 -3.47 -2.68
C SER A 435 -45.80 -4.98 -2.68
N GLN A 436 -47.08 -5.35 -2.78
CA GLN A 436 -47.48 -6.64 -3.35
C GLN A 436 -47.69 -6.45 -4.86
N SER A 437 -46.85 -7.06 -5.69
CA SER A 437 -47.26 -7.79 -6.90
C SER A 437 -46.05 -8.05 -7.80
N GLN A 438 -46.13 -9.18 -8.51
CA GLN A 438 -45.27 -9.62 -9.61
C GLN A 438 -44.03 -10.43 -9.24
N ASN A 439 -44.26 -11.72 -8.98
CA ASN A 439 -43.33 -12.76 -9.41
C ASN A 439 -44.08 -14.08 -9.68
N GLU A 440 -44.98 -14.05 -10.68
CA GLU A 440 -45.44 -15.27 -11.36
C GLU A 440 -44.63 -15.44 -12.65
N GLY A 441 -43.79 -16.47 -12.71
CA GLY A 441 -43.03 -16.73 -13.93
C GLY A 441 -41.88 -17.72 -13.83
N LEU A 442 -42.03 -18.84 -13.11
CA LEU A 442 -41.09 -19.96 -13.22
C LEU A 442 -41.82 -21.27 -13.51
N SER A 443 -41.55 -21.79 -14.71
CA SER A 443 -42.07 -22.99 -15.33
C SER A 443 -41.93 -24.26 -14.49
N ASN A 444 -42.98 -25.08 -14.50
CA ASN A 444 -43.07 -26.42 -13.88
C ASN A 444 -42.00 -27.42 -14.36
N SER A 445 -41.16 -27.06 -15.34
CA SER A 445 -40.06 -27.92 -15.81
C SER A 445 -38.89 -28.00 -14.83
N THR A 446 -38.71 -27.02 -13.93
CA THR A 446 -37.55 -26.98 -13.01
C THR A 446 -37.79 -27.78 -11.72
N ARG A 447 -39.05 -28.07 -11.36
CA ARG A 447 -39.39 -28.84 -10.15
C ARG A 447 -39.19 -30.36 -10.28
N ARG A 448 -39.06 -30.91 -11.48
CA ARG A 448 -38.91 -32.38 -11.68
C ARG A 448 -37.48 -32.91 -11.56
N LEU A 449 -36.46 -32.06 -11.51
CA LEU A 449 -35.05 -32.50 -11.43
C LEU A 449 -34.47 -32.54 -10.00
N LEU A 450 -35.23 -32.12 -8.98
CA LEU A 450 -34.76 -32.06 -7.59
C LEU A 450 -35.32 -33.16 -6.67
N ASN A 451 -36.14 -34.08 -7.18
CA ASN A 451 -36.72 -35.19 -6.41
C ASN A 451 -36.13 -36.57 -6.78
N SER A 452 -34.93 -36.62 -7.36
CA SER A 452 -34.26 -37.90 -7.66
C SER A 452 -32.80 -37.92 -7.20
N TRP A 453 -32.50 -37.46 -5.98
CA TRP A 453 -31.23 -37.71 -5.27
C TRP A 453 -31.47 -37.81 -3.77
#